data_AF-A0A0R0KNY8-F1
#
_entry.id   AF-A0A0R0KNY8-F1
#
_cell.length_a   1.000
_cell.length_b   1.000
_cell.length_c   1.000
_cell.angle_alpha   90.00
_cell.angle_beta   90.00
_cell.angle_gamma   90.00
#
_symmetry.space_group_name_H-M   'P 1'
#
loop_
_entity.id
_entity.type
_entity.pdbx_description
1 polymer ?
#
loop_
_entity_poly.entity_id
_entity_poly.type
_entity_poly.pdbx_seq_one_letter_code
_entity_poly.pdbx_strand_id
1 'polypeptide(L)'
;MKNATLALKSLHVGVALTSCPGQLKPVTCEFRVRIRCSSNVGVSRQQVLEKLDKELAKGDDRAALALVKDLQGKPDGLRCFGAARQVPQRLYTLDELRLNGIETLSLLSPVDTTLGSIERNLQIAAIVGGLAAWNAFAISPQQIFYISLGLLFLWTLDAVSFGGGIGGLVVDTIGHSFSQKYHNRVIQHEAGHFLIAYLVGILPRGYTISSLDALQKVGSLNIQAGTAFVDFEFQEEVNSGKVSATTLNKFSCIALAGVSTEYLIYGFSEGGLDDIRKLDLLLKGLGFTQKKTDSQVRWSLLNTVLLLRRHEAARGKVAEALSMGKSVGSCIDIIENSIDVSDL
;
A
#
# COMPACT_ATOMS: atom_id res chain seq x y z
N MET A 1 23.93 -30.41 -38.82
CA MET A 1 24.12 -29.04 -39.32
C MET A 1 22.92 -28.68 -40.21
N LYS A 2 21.75 -28.53 -39.58
CA LYS A 2 20.45 -28.49 -40.25
C LYS A 2 19.45 -27.72 -39.36
N ASN A 3 18.72 -26.80 -39.99
CA ASN A 3 17.31 -26.44 -39.82
C ASN A 3 16.70 -26.37 -38.41
N ALA A 4 16.21 -25.18 -38.06
CA ALA A 4 15.06 -25.04 -37.16
C ALA A 4 14.14 -23.92 -37.67
N THR A 5 13.28 -24.30 -38.61
CA THR A 5 12.05 -23.59 -38.99
C THR A 5 11.04 -23.74 -37.85
N LEU A 6 10.47 -22.64 -37.34
CA LEU A 6 9.28 -22.70 -36.49
C LEU A 6 8.28 -21.62 -36.91
N ALA A 7 7.19 -22.13 -37.44
CA ALA A 7 6.08 -21.45 -38.06
C ALA A 7 5.26 -20.60 -37.09
N LEU A 8 4.93 -19.37 -37.51
CA LEU A 8 3.75 -18.65 -37.01
C LEU A 8 2.49 -19.41 -37.44
N LYS A 9 1.70 -19.87 -36.48
CA LYS A 9 0.31 -20.25 -36.69
C LYS A 9 -0.60 -19.07 -36.38
N SER A 10 -1.45 -18.76 -37.36
CA SER A 10 -2.47 -17.71 -37.36
C SER A 10 -3.49 -17.86 -36.23
N LEU A 11 -3.90 -16.75 -35.63
CA LEU A 11 -5.17 -16.64 -34.91
C LEU A 11 -6.23 -16.13 -35.89
N HIS A 12 -7.25 -16.94 -36.18
CA HIS A 12 -8.44 -16.52 -36.90
C HIS A 12 -9.46 -16.00 -35.88
N VAL A 13 -9.91 -14.74 -36.04
CA VAL A 13 -11.11 -14.23 -35.39
C VAL A 13 -12.23 -14.23 -36.43
N GLY A 14 -13.11 -15.21 -36.34
CA GLY A 14 -14.35 -15.26 -37.12
C GLY A 14 -15.48 -14.58 -36.35
N VAL A 15 -15.96 -13.45 -36.86
CA VAL A 15 -17.25 -12.88 -36.46
C VAL A 15 -18.28 -13.40 -37.44
N ALA A 16 -19.19 -14.25 -36.96
CA ALA A 16 -20.35 -14.70 -37.70
C ALA A 16 -21.51 -13.70 -37.48
N LEU A 17 -21.88 -12.96 -38.52
CA LEU A 17 -23.16 -12.29 -38.63
C LEU A 17 -23.89 -12.90 -39.81
N THR A 18 -24.89 -13.73 -39.52
CA THR A 18 -25.81 -14.28 -40.49
C THR A 18 -26.78 -13.19 -40.94
N SER A 19 -26.83 -12.95 -42.25
CA SER A 19 -27.77 -12.05 -42.91
C SER A 19 -28.50 -12.79 -44.02
N CYS A 20 -29.78 -12.47 -44.18
CA CYS A 20 -30.56 -12.63 -45.40
C CYS A 20 -31.15 -11.24 -45.72
N PRO A 21 -31.60 -10.97 -46.95
CA PRO A 21 -31.19 -11.47 -48.27
C PRO A 21 -30.97 -10.30 -49.25
N GLY A 22 -30.43 -10.56 -50.45
CA GLY A 22 -30.55 -9.61 -51.57
C GLY A 22 -29.25 -9.36 -52.33
N GLN A 23 -29.30 -9.67 -53.61
CA GLN A 23 -28.25 -9.52 -54.61
C GLN A 23 -27.62 -8.11 -54.58
N LEU A 24 -26.29 -8.02 -54.52
CA LEU A 24 -25.49 -6.96 -55.16
C LEU A 24 -24.02 -7.40 -55.25
N LYS A 25 -23.43 -7.19 -56.44
CA LYS A 25 -22.12 -7.69 -56.90
C LYS A 25 -20.95 -7.19 -56.03
N PRO A 26 -19.89 -7.99 -55.79
CA PRO A 26 -18.74 -7.54 -55.01
C PRO A 26 -17.89 -6.58 -55.83
N VAL A 27 -17.75 -5.34 -55.34
CA VAL A 27 -16.71 -4.41 -55.78
C VAL A 27 -15.45 -4.72 -54.99
N THR A 28 -14.40 -5.17 -55.67
CA THR A 28 -13.07 -5.35 -55.08
C THR A 28 -12.44 -3.99 -54.81
N CYS A 29 -12.28 -3.63 -53.54
CA CYS A 29 -11.49 -2.47 -53.12
C CYS A 29 -10.14 -2.97 -52.60
N GLU A 30 -9.06 -2.69 -53.32
CA GLU A 30 -7.70 -2.97 -52.86
C GLU A 30 -7.33 -2.06 -51.69
N PHE A 31 -7.44 -2.59 -50.47
CA PHE A 31 -6.88 -1.93 -49.30
C PHE A 31 -5.37 -2.17 -49.21
N ARG A 32 -4.58 -1.17 -49.58
CA ARG A 32 -3.13 -1.15 -49.41
C ARG A 32 -2.79 -0.83 -47.94
N VAL A 33 -2.64 -1.86 -47.11
CA VAL A 33 -2.12 -1.69 -45.74
C VAL A 33 -0.61 -1.47 -45.81
N ARG A 34 -0.16 -0.25 -45.49
CA ARG A 34 1.25 0.11 -45.39
C ARG A 34 1.74 -0.20 -43.97
N ILE A 35 2.26 -1.41 -43.76
CA ILE A 35 2.93 -1.78 -42.50
C ILE A 35 4.25 -1.02 -42.43
N ARG A 36 4.36 -0.07 -41.50
CA ARG A 36 5.60 0.65 -41.21
C ARG A 36 6.34 -0.12 -40.11
N CYS A 37 7.33 -0.94 -40.49
CA CYS A 37 8.23 -1.58 -39.53
C CYS A 37 9.17 -0.52 -38.92
N SER A 38 8.88 -0.05 -37.71
CA SER A 38 9.86 0.62 -36.87
C SER A 38 10.61 -0.43 -36.05
N SER A 39 11.83 -0.74 -36.47
CA SER A 39 12.77 -1.58 -35.75
C SER A 39 13.38 -0.82 -34.57
N ASN A 40 12.69 -0.86 -33.44
CA ASN A 40 13.28 -0.89 -32.09
C ASN A 40 12.30 -1.73 -31.29
N VAL A 41 12.68 -2.97 -30.94
CA VAL A 41 11.88 -3.80 -30.02
C VAL A 41 12.03 -3.18 -28.63
N GLY A 42 11.35 -2.05 -28.41
CA GLY A 42 11.17 -1.49 -27.08
C GLY A 42 10.34 -2.50 -26.30
N VAL A 43 10.92 -3.10 -25.26
CA VAL A 43 10.15 -3.93 -24.34
C VAL A 43 9.06 -3.04 -23.76
N SER A 44 7.79 -3.41 -23.98
CA SER A 44 6.68 -2.60 -23.47
C SER A 44 6.78 -2.49 -21.95
N ARG A 45 6.49 -1.31 -21.39
CA ARG A 45 6.46 -1.10 -19.93
C ARG A 45 5.66 -2.19 -19.22
N GLN A 46 4.52 -2.58 -19.79
CA GLN A 46 3.67 -3.65 -19.27
C GLN A 46 4.39 -5.00 -19.12
N GLN A 47 5.18 -5.43 -20.11
CA GLN A 47 5.95 -6.68 -20.02
C GLN A 47 7.00 -6.63 -18.91
N VAL A 48 7.61 -5.47 -18.68
CA VAL A 48 8.58 -5.29 -17.59
C VAL A 48 7.88 -5.33 -16.24
N LEU A 49 6.70 -4.71 -16.12
CA LEU A 49 5.91 -4.72 -14.89
C LEU A 49 5.35 -6.12 -14.56
N GLU A 50 4.98 -6.92 -15.57
CA GLU A 50 4.65 -8.33 -15.36
C GLU A 50 5.86 -9.16 -14.90
N LYS A 51 7.06 -8.85 -15.41
CA LYS A 51 8.30 -9.48 -14.95
C LYS A 51 8.64 -9.03 -13.52
N LEU A 52 8.44 -7.76 -13.20
CA LEU A 52 8.59 -7.20 -11.86
C LEU A 52 7.72 -7.96 -10.86
N ASP A 53 6.42 -8.14 -11.15
CA ASP A 53 5.50 -8.89 -10.29
C ASP A 53 5.98 -10.33 -10.07
N LYS A 54 6.56 -10.97 -11.09
CA LYS A 54 7.14 -12.33 -10.97
C LYS A 54 8.37 -12.37 -10.07
N GLU A 55 9.27 -11.39 -10.15
CA GLU A 55 10.45 -11.36 -9.28
C GLU A 55 10.07 -11.02 -7.83
N LEU A 56 9.11 -10.11 -7.62
CA LEU A 56 8.55 -9.83 -6.29
C LEU A 56 7.88 -11.06 -5.67
N ALA A 57 7.12 -11.82 -6.45
CA ALA A 57 6.46 -13.04 -5.99
C ALA A 57 7.46 -14.16 -5.60
N LYS A 58 8.65 -14.19 -6.21
CA LYS A 58 9.74 -15.10 -5.81
C LYS A 58 10.50 -14.60 -4.57
N GLY A 59 10.33 -13.34 -4.20
CA GLY A 59 11.12 -12.67 -3.16
C GLY A 59 12.51 -12.23 -3.62
N ASP A 60 12.76 -12.13 -4.93
CA ASP A 60 14.03 -11.59 -5.46
C ASP A 60 13.94 -10.06 -5.58
N ASP A 61 14.05 -9.41 -4.43
CA ASP A 61 13.91 -7.96 -4.29
C ASP A 61 14.99 -7.20 -5.10
N ARG A 62 16.18 -7.78 -5.26
CA ARG A 62 17.29 -7.19 -6.02
C ARG A 62 17.01 -7.23 -7.52
N ALA A 63 16.54 -8.36 -8.05
CA ALA A 63 16.14 -8.46 -9.46
C ALA A 63 14.94 -7.56 -9.77
N ALA A 64 13.96 -7.49 -8.87
CA ALA A 64 12.81 -6.59 -8.98
C ALA A 64 13.25 -5.11 -9.08
N LEU A 65 14.12 -4.67 -8.17
CA LEU A 65 14.62 -3.29 -8.19
C LEU A 65 15.47 -2.99 -9.43
N ALA A 66 16.26 -3.95 -9.91
CA ALA A 66 17.05 -3.79 -11.14
C ALA A 66 16.16 -3.51 -12.37
N LEU A 67 15.02 -4.21 -12.50
CA LEU A 67 14.06 -3.96 -13.59
C LEU A 67 13.48 -2.55 -13.56
N VAL A 68 13.20 -2.03 -12.35
CA VAL A 68 12.68 -0.66 -12.17
C VAL A 68 13.76 0.37 -12.49
N LYS A 69 14.99 0.18 -11.98
CA LYS A 69 16.14 1.05 -12.27
C LYS A 69 16.48 1.07 -13.76
N ASP A 70 16.34 -0.05 -14.46
CA ASP A 70 16.55 -0.15 -15.91
C ASP A 70 15.55 0.67 -16.74
N LEU A 71 14.33 0.89 -16.24
CA LEU A 71 13.31 1.71 -16.89
C LEU A 71 13.30 3.18 -16.42
N GLN A 72 14.00 3.49 -15.33
CA GLN A 72 13.96 4.78 -14.68
C GLN A 72 14.39 5.91 -15.64
N GLY A 73 13.56 6.95 -15.75
CA GLY A 73 13.85 8.16 -16.52
C GLY A 73 13.74 8.02 -18.05
N LYS A 74 13.39 6.84 -18.57
CA LYS A 74 13.17 6.65 -20.02
C LYS A 74 11.79 7.19 -20.44
N PRO A 75 11.64 7.81 -21.62
CA PRO A 75 10.37 8.42 -22.06
C PRO A 75 9.16 7.46 -22.04
N ASP A 76 9.37 6.19 -22.42
CA ASP A 76 8.35 5.13 -22.41
C ASP A 76 8.49 4.17 -21.19
N GLY A 77 9.31 4.55 -20.21
CA GLY A 77 9.65 3.76 -19.03
C GLY A 77 8.90 4.20 -17.77
N LEU A 78 9.66 4.30 -16.67
CA LEU A 78 9.17 4.75 -15.37
C LEU A 78 9.72 6.14 -15.09
N ARG A 79 8.87 7.16 -15.23
CA ARG A 79 9.25 8.56 -15.10
C ARG A 79 9.09 9.06 -13.67
N CYS A 80 8.16 8.47 -12.91
CA CYS A 80 7.77 8.96 -11.59
C CYS A 80 8.60 8.30 -10.47
N PHE A 81 9.18 7.12 -10.71
CA PHE A 81 9.98 6.41 -9.69
C PHE A 81 11.17 7.25 -9.20
N GLY A 82 11.14 7.67 -7.93
CA GLY A 82 12.17 8.49 -7.32
C GLY A 82 12.30 9.90 -7.90
N ALA A 83 11.34 10.36 -8.71
CA ALA A 83 11.41 11.63 -9.43
C ALA A 83 10.69 12.79 -8.75
N ALA A 84 10.05 12.56 -7.60
CA ALA A 84 9.26 13.60 -6.95
C ALA A 84 10.10 14.79 -6.48
N ARG A 85 9.71 16.00 -6.90
CA ARG A 85 10.26 17.26 -6.38
C ARG A 85 9.91 17.48 -4.91
N GLN A 86 10.90 17.22 -4.08
CA GLN A 86 10.86 17.39 -2.62
C GLN A 86 11.14 18.83 -2.17
N VAL A 87 10.66 19.15 -0.97
CA VAL A 87 10.88 20.44 -0.31
C VAL A 87 12.35 20.55 0.17
N PRO A 88 13.00 21.72 0.06
CA PRO A 88 14.36 21.92 0.56
C PRO A 88 14.52 21.56 2.03
N GLN A 89 15.60 20.85 2.34
CA GLN A 89 15.97 20.45 3.68
C GLN A 89 16.42 21.67 4.51
N ARG A 90 15.64 22.02 5.52
CA ARG A 90 15.97 23.03 6.54
C ARG A 90 15.14 22.81 7.80
N LEU A 91 15.45 23.54 8.86
CA LEU A 91 14.67 23.52 10.09
C LEU A 91 13.36 24.28 9.87
N TYR A 92 12.25 23.55 9.84
CA TYR A 92 10.91 24.14 9.75
C TYR A 92 10.30 24.34 11.15
N THR A 93 9.62 25.46 11.34
CA THR A 93 8.88 25.74 12.58
C THR A 93 7.46 25.16 12.51
N LEU A 94 6.80 25.01 13.66
CA LEU A 94 5.40 24.61 13.69
C LEU A 94 4.49 25.62 12.99
N ASP A 95 4.83 26.91 13.06
CA ASP A 95 4.04 27.97 12.39
C ASP A 95 4.19 27.89 10.87
N GLU A 96 5.36 27.53 10.34
CA GLU A 96 5.52 27.28 8.90
C GLU A 96 4.67 26.09 8.42
N LEU A 97 4.53 25.04 9.23
CA LEU A 97 3.61 23.93 8.93
C LEU A 97 2.14 24.40 8.97
N ARG A 98 1.75 25.17 9.99
CA ARG A 98 0.40 25.75 10.10
C ARG A 98 0.06 26.67 8.94
N LEU A 99 1.01 27.48 8.46
CA LEU A 99 0.85 28.32 7.27
C LEU A 99 0.60 27.50 5.99
N ASN A 100 1.06 26.24 5.96
CA ASN A 100 0.73 25.28 4.91
C ASN A 100 -0.55 24.48 5.22
N GLY A 101 -1.33 24.86 6.24
CA GLY A 101 -2.54 24.15 6.65
C GLY A 101 -2.23 22.73 7.15
N ILE A 102 -1.17 22.58 7.95
CA ILE A 102 -0.77 21.31 8.56
C ILE A 102 -0.83 21.45 10.09
N GLU A 103 -1.81 20.78 10.69
CA GLU A 103 -1.96 20.71 12.14
C GLU A 103 -1.30 19.46 12.69
N THR A 104 -0.09 19.60 13.24
CA THR A 104 0.73 18.45 13.66
C THR A 104 0.08 17.60 14.74
N LEU A 105 -0.76 18.19 15.61
CA LEU A 105 -1.47 17.45 16.66
C LEU A 105 -2.50 16.48 16.07
N SER A 106 -3.23 16.92 15.05
CA SER A 106 -4.24 16.12 14.35
C SER A 106 -3.64 14.99 13.49
N LEU A 107 -2.33 15.04 13.24
CA LEU A 107 -1.55 14.11 12.41
C LEU A 107 -0.74 13.10 13.23
N LEU A 108 -0.02 13.61 14.23
CA LEU A 108 0.99 12.85 14.99
C LEU A 108 0.46 12.34 16.33
N SER A 109 -0.82 12.54 16.62
CA SER A 109 -1.52 11.96 17.78
C SER A 109 -2.77 11.21 17.31
N PRO A 110 -2.60 10.14 16.51
CA PRO A 110 -3.72 9.36 16.00
C PRO A 110 -4.52 8.74 17.14
N VAL A 111 -5.84 8.81 17.03
CA VAL A 111 -6.78 8.21 17.98
C VAL A 111 -7.77 7.34 17.23
N ASP A 112 -7.72 6.03 17.46
CA ASP A 112 -8.55 5.02 16.78
C ASP A 112 -10.02 5.05 17.22
N THR A 113 -10.77 6.09 16.84
CA THR A 113 -12.18 6.21 17.24
C THR A 113 -13.06 5.19 16.52
N THR A 114 -12.79 4.92 15.24
CA THR A 114 -13.55 3.93 14.46
C THR A 114 -13.34 2.51 14.97
N LEU A 115 -12.08 2.08 15.09
CA LEU A 115 -11.78 0.71 15.52
C LEU A 115 -12.16 0.50 16.98
N GLY A 116 -11.88 1.47 17.86
CA GLY A 116 -12.32 1.43 19.25
C GLY A 116 -13.85 1.39 19.41
N SER A 117 -14.61 2.02 18.50
CA SER A 117 -16.08 1.88 18.50
C SER A 117 -16.54 0.49 18.09
N ILE A 118 -15.85 -0.14 17.14
CA ILE A 118 -16.12 -1.52 16.69
C ILE A 118 -15.82 -2.49 17.83
N GLU A 119 -14.64 -2.36 18.46
CA GLU A 119 -14.25 -3.16 19.62
C GLU A 119 -15.26 -3.04 20.76
N ARG A 120 -15.65 -1.82 21.12
CA ARG A 120 -16.66 -1.58 22.16
C ARG A 120 -18.01 -2.22 21.81
N ASN A 121 -18.46 -2.07 20.56
CA ASN A 121 -19.72 -2.68 20.12
C ASN A 121 -19.63 -4.21 20.13
N LEU A 122 -18.48 -4.78 19.77
CA LEU A 122 -18.23 -6.22 19.83
C LEU A 122 -18.23 -6.73 21.28
N GLN A 123 -17.64 -5.99 22.20
CA GLN A 123 -17.69 -6.29 23.64
C GLN A 123 -19.13 -6.26 24.17
N ILE A 124 -19.91 -5.23 23.81
CA ILE A 124 -21.33 -5.14 24.18
C ILE A 124 -22.10 -6.33 23.61
N ALA A 125 -21.89 -6.66 22.33
CA ALA A 125 -22.53 -7.79 21.68
C ALA A 125 -22.15 -9.13 22.34
N ALA A 126 -20.89 -9.31 22.75
CA ALA A 126 -20.42 -10.50 23.46
C ALA A 126 -21.08 -10.63 24.84
N ILE A 127 -21.21 -9.53 25.59
CA ILE A 127 -21.86 -9.51 26.92
C ILE A 127 -23.36 -9.83 26.77
N VAL A 128 -24.06 -9.13 25.86
CA VAL A 128 -25.50 -9.34 25.62
C VAL A 128 -25.75 -10.75 25.10
N GLY A 129 -24.94 -11.23 24.14
CA GLY A 129 -25.01 -12.59 23.63
C GLY A 129 -24.76 -13.65 24.70
N GLY A 130 -23.78 -13.41 25.58
CA GLY A 130 -23.49 -14.26 26.74
C GLY A 130 -24.65 -14.32 27.74
N LEU A 131 -25.28 -13.18 28.05
CA LEU A 131 -26.47 -13.12 28.91
C LEU A 131 -27.68 -13.81 28.26
N ALA A 132 -27.90 -13.63 26.96
CA ALA A 132 -28.95 -14.31 26.23
C ALA A 132 -28.73 -15.83 26.22
N ALA A 133 -27.50 -16.28 25.98
CA ALA A 133 -27.13 -17.71 26.02
C ALA A 133 -27.29 -18.31 27.42
N TRP A 134 -26.88 -17.58 28.48
CA TRP A 134 -27.15 -17.97 29.86
C TRP A 134 -28.63 -18.29 30.04
N ASN A 135 -29.50 -17.34 29.70
CA ASN A 135 -30.95 -17.47 29.91
C ASN A 135 -31.57 -18.56 29.03
N ALA A 136 -31.19 -18.65 27.75
CA ALA A 136 -31.78 -19.58 26.80
C ALA A 136 -31.38 -21.05 27.03
N PHE A 137 -30.12 -21.29 27.43
CA PHE A 137 -29.58 -22.64 27.60
C PHE A 137 -29.50 -23.08 29.08
N ALA A 138 -30.03 -22.28 30.00
CA ALA A 138 -30.00 -22.54 31.45
C ALA A 138 -28.59 -22.92 31.95
N ILE A 139 -27.58 -22.16 31.48
CA ILE A 139 -26.17 -22.44 31.75
C ILE A 139 -25.92 -22.36 33.26
N SER A 140 -25.36 -23.41 33.86
CA SER A 140 -25.12 -23.47 35.30
C SER A 140 -23.95 -22.57 35.73
N PRO A 141 -23.90 -22.09 36.99
CA PRO A 141 -22.77 -21.29 37.49
C PRO A 141 -21.41 -21.97 37.31
N GLN A 142 -21.36 -23.29 37.43
CA GLN A 142 -20.14 -24.08 37.18
C GLN A 142 -19.73 -24.04 35.71
N GLN A 143 -20.68 -24.15 34.78
CA GLN A 143 -20.41 -24.04 33.34
C GLN A 143 -19.91 -22.64 32.96
N ILE A 144 -20.50 -21.58 33.52
CA ILE A 144 -20.02 -20.20 33.33
C ILE A 144 -18.59 -20.04 33.81
N PHE A 145 -18.24 -20.60 34.96
CA PHE A 145 -16.86 -20.61 35.45
C PHE A 145 -15.91 -21.25 34.45
N TYR A 146 -16.20 -22.47 33.97
CA TYR A 146 -15.33 -23.14 32.99
C TYR A 146 -15.25 -22.41 31.64
N ILE A 147 -16.35 -21.83 31.15
CA ILE A 147 -16.35 -21.00 29.94
C ILE A 147 -15.48 -19.76 30.14
N SER A 148 -15.63 -19.06 31.28
CA SER A 148 -14.83 -17.87 31.60
C SER A 148 -13.35 -18.19 31.72
N LEU A 149 -12.99 -19.32 32.32
CA LEU A 149 -11.61 -19.81 32.42
C LEU A 149 -11.04 -20.15 31.05
N GLY A 150 -11.83 -20.79 30.18
CA GLY A 150 -11.45 -21.09 28.80
C GLY A 150 -11.24 -19.83 27.96
N LEU A 151 -12.13 -18.85 28.06
CA LEU A 151 -11.97 -17.56 27.36
C LEU A 151 -10.77 -16.77 27.88
N LEU A 152 -10.56 -16.73 29.20
CA LEU A 152 -9.38 -16.09 29.80
C LEU A 152 -8.09 -16.78 29.35
N PHE A 153 -8.09 -18.12 29.28
CA PHE A 153 -6.97 -18.89 28.76
C PHE A 153 -6.70 -18.55 27.29
N LEU A 154 -7.72 -18.54 26.42
CA LEU A 154 -7.56 -18.19 25.01
C LEU A 154 -7.07 -16.75 24.82
N TRP A 155 -7.60 -15.80 25.61
CA TRP A 155 -7.12 -14.42 25.59
C TRP A 155 -5.67 -14.33 26.04
N THR A 156 -5.30 -15.01 27.12
CA THR A 156 -3.90 -15.03 27.60
C THR A 156 -2.96 -15.68 26.60
N LEU A 157 -3.39 -16.79 25.97
CA LEU A 157 -2.64 -17.48 24.93
C LEU A 157 -2.42 -16.56 23.72
N ASP A 158 -3.45 -15.85 23.28
CA ASP A 158 -3.33 -14.87 22.19
C ASP A 158 -2.35 -13.73 22.55
N ALA A 159 -2.51 -13.14 23.74
CA ALA A 159 -1.65 -12.05 24.21
C ALA A 159 -0.17 -12.48 24.33
N VAL A 160 0.11 -13.68 24.85
CA VAL A 160 1.48 -14.16 25.11
C VAL A 160 2.12 -14.80 23.88
N SER A 161 1.39 -15.65 23.15
CA SER A 161 1.95 -16.40 22.03
C SER A 161 1.91 -15.64 20.71
N PHE A 162 0.90 -14.78 20.51
CA PHE A 162 0.67 -14.08 19.24
C PHE A 162 0.67 -12.55 19.37
N GLY A 163 0.96 -12.01 20.56
CA GLY A 163 0.96 -10.56 20.81
C GLY A 163 -0.43 -9.91 20.74
N GLY A 164 -1.50 -10.70 20.84
CA GLY A 164 -2.87 -10.23 20.59
C GLY A 164 -3.31 -10.27 19.12
N GLY A 165 -2.52 -10.93 18.25
CA GLY A 165 -2.76 -10.99 16.82
C GLY A 165 -4.08 -11.66 16.41
N ILE A 166 -4.56 -12.67 17.15
CA ILE A 166 -5.83 -13.35 16.85
C ILE A 166 -7.00 -12.40 17.12
N GLY A 167 -7.01 -11.75 18.29
CA GLY A 167 -8.00 -10.72 18.63
C GLY A 167 -7.99 -9.58 17.62
N GLY A 168 -6.80 -9.08 17.28
CA GLY A 168 -6.62 -8.04 16.25
C GLY A 168 -7.17 -8.46 14.88
N LEU A 169 -6.91 -9.70 14.45
CA LEU A 169 -7.45 -10.26 13.20
C LEU A 169 -8.99 -10.29 13.21
N VAL A 170 -9.62 -10.71 14.31
CA VAL A 170 -11.09 -10.76 14.42
C VAL A 170 -11.67 -9.35 14.33
N VAL A 171 -11.12 -8.41 15.10
CA VAL A 171 -11.57 -7.01 15.12
C VAL A 171 -11.39 -6.36 13.74
N ASP A 172 -10.23 -6.54 13.11
CA ASP A 172 -9.92 -6.02 11.77
C ASP A 172 -10.86 -6.62 10.71
N THR A 173 -11.08 -7.93 10.76
CA THR A 173 -12.02 -8.63 9.85
C THR A 173 -13.45 -8.10 9.99
N ILE A 174 -13.92 -7.91 11.22
CA ILE A 174 -15.24 -7.32 11.50
C ILE A 174 -15.26 -5.85 11.06
N GLY A 175 -14.20 -5.09 11.32
CA GLY A 175 -14.09 -3.70 10.90
C GLY A 175 -14.21 -3.54 9.39
N HIS A 176 -13.49 -4.35 8.63
CA HIS A 176 -13.61 -4.36 7.17
C HIS A 176 -14.97 -4.88 6.66
N SER A 177 -15.59 -5.84 7.35
CA SER A 177 -16.87 -6.42 6.92
C SER A 177 -18.08 -5.51 7.21
N PHE A 178 -18.03 -4.74 8.30
CA PHE A 178 -19.20 -3.98 8.79
C PHE A 178 -19.03 -2.45 8.76
N SER A 179 -17.80 -1.94 8.61
CA SER A 179 -17.54 -0.50 8.57
C SER A 179 -16.85 -0.11 7.27
N GLN A 180 -17.66 0.35 6.30
CA GLN A 180 -17.14 0.94 5.06
C GLN A 180 -16.21 2.13 5.35
N LYS A 181 -16.48 2.88 6.42
CA LYS A 181 -15.62 3.98 6.88
C LYS A 181 -14.22 3.49 7.25
N TYR A 182 -14.14 2.40 8.03
CA TYR A 182 -12.86 1.81 8.42
C TYR A 182 -12.12 1.24 7.20
N HIS A 183 -12.81 0.45 6.38
CA HIS A 183 -12.24 -0.13 5.16
C HIS A 183 -11.69 0.94 4.21
N ASN A 184 -12.46 2.00 3.94
CA ASN A 184 -12.00 3.10 3.11
C ASN A 184 -10.80 3.82 3.74
N ARG A 185 -10.78 4.04 5.06
CA ARG A 185 -9.65 4.70 5.72
C ARG A 185 -8.35 3.90 5.57
N VAL A 186 -8.38 2.60 5.82
CA VAL A 186 -7.22 1.71 5.68
C VAL A 186 -6.71 1.69 4.24
N ILE A 187 -7.59 1.54 3.25
CA ILE A 187 -7.18 1.57 1.83
C ILE A 187 -6.48 2.89 1.47
N GLN A 188 -7.02 4.02 1.95
CA GLN A 188 -6.40 5.32 1.69
C GLN A 188 -5.06 5.45 2.40
N HIS A 189 -4.94 4.93 3.63
CA HIS A 189 -3.68 4.86 4.38
C HIS A 189 -2.60 4.13 3.58
N GLU A 190 -2.91 2.92 3.11
CA GLU A 190 -1.98 2.09 2.33
C GLU A 190 -1.66 2.69 0.96
N ALA A 191 -2.64 3.33 0.30
CA ALA A 191 -2.38 4.05 -0.94
C ALA A 191 -1.40 5.22 -0.75
N GLY A 192 -1.45 5.87 0.41
CA GLY A 192 -0.50 6.90 0.82
C GLY A 192 0.93 6.36 0.91
N HIS A 193 1.11 5.27 1.67
CA HIS A 193 2.38 4.55 1.81
C HIS A 193 2.93 4.11 0.45
N PHE A 194 2.11 3.45 -0.37
CA PHE A 194 2.48 2.95 -1.68
C PHE A 194 2.96 4.06 -2.61
N LEU A 195 2.17 5.14 -2.72
CA LEU A 195 2.48 6.25 -3.62
C LEU A 195 3.75 6.98 -3.18
N ILE A 196 3.86 7.32 -1.90
CA ILE A 196 5.02 8.08 -1.40
C ILE A 196 6.29 7.26 -1.52
N ALA A 197 6.27 5.97 -1.18
CA ALA A 197 7.42 5.10 -1.36
C ALA A 197 7.91 5.12 -2.82
N TYR A 198 7.00 4.91 -3.77
CA TYR A 198 7.32 4.91 -5.19
C TYR A 198 7.93 6.25 -5.65
N LEU A 199 7.31 7.36 -5.24
CA LEU A 199 7.73 8.72 -5.60
C LEU A 199 9.09 9.12 -5.01
N VAL A 200 9.42 8.66 -3.80
CA VAL A 200 10.74 8.89 -3.17
C VAL A 200 11.78 7.85 -3.59
N GLY A 201 11.42 6.90 -4.46
CA GLY A 201 12.33 5.94 -5.07
C GLY A 201 12.63 4.74 -4.19
N ILE A 202 11.64 4.28 -3.43
CA ILE A 202 11.62 3.00 -2.73
C ILE A 202 10.51 2.16 -3.36
N LEU A 203 10.86 0.98 -3.88
CA LEU A 203 9.92 0.11 -4.58
C LEU A 203 8.99 -0.56 -3.57
N PRO A 204 7.64 -0.41 -3.69
CA PRO A 204 6.72 -1.26 -2.96
C PRO A 204 6.92 -2.71 -3.38
N ARG A 205 7.08 -3.60 -2.40
CA ARG A 205 7.23 -5.05 -2.60
C ARG A 205 5.88 -5.74 -2.65
N GLY A 206 4.92 -5.24 -1.89
CA GLY A 206 3.59 -5.80 -1.76
C GLY A 206 2.76 -4.98 -0.77
N TYR A 207 1.48 -5.29 -0.67
CA TYR A 207 0.56 -4.64 0.26
C TYR A 207 -0.49 -5.62 0.74
N THR A 208 -1.01 -5.34 1.94
CA THR A 208 -2.10 -6.08 2.59
C THR A 208 -3.17 -5.09 3.01
N ILE A 209 -4.44 -5.37 2.70
CA ILE A 209 -5.55 -4.44 2.99
C ILE A 209 -6.26 -4.79 4.29
N SER A 210 -6.11 -6.01 4.76
CA SER A 210 -6.66 -6.50 6.02
C SER A 210 -5.68 -7.45 6.68
N SER A 211 -5.86 -7.70 7.97
CA SER A 211 -5.12 -8.72 8.72
C SER A 211 -5.31 -10.12 8.12
N LEU A 212 -6.47 -10.40 7.51
CA LEU A 212 -6.71 -11.67 6.80
C LEU A 212 -5.86 -11.76 5.53
N ASP A 213 -5.81 -10.68 4.75
CA ASP A 213 -4.97 -10.59 3.56
C ASP A 213 -3.48 -10.72 3.94
N ALA A 214 -3.07 -10.13 5.07
CA ALA A 214 -1.73 -10.30 5.63
C ALA A 214 -1.41 -11.73 6.06
N LEU A 215 -2.35 -12.40 6.74
CA LEU A 215 -2.21 -13.80 7.12
C LEU A 215 -2.09 -14.70 5.87
N GLN A 216 -2.89 -14.46 4.84
CA GLN A 216 -2.87 -15.25 3.61
C GLN A 216 -1.60 -15.04 2.77
N LYS A 217 -1.11 -13.80 2.67
CA LYS A 217 0.06 -13.46 1.85
C LYS A 217 1.39 -13.68 2.55
N VAL A 218 1.47 -13.35 3.85
CA VAL A 218 2.73 -13.31 4.62
C VAL A 218 2.80 -14.44 5.65
N GLY A 219 1.67 -15.01 6.05
CA GLY A 219 1.63 -16.07 7.08
C GLY A 219 1.78 -15.55 8.51
N SER A 220 1.61 -14.26 8.74
CA SER A 220 1.72 -13.64 10.07
C SER A 220 0.35 -13.26 10.63
N LEU A 221 0.09 -13.64 11.89
CA LEU A 221 -1.11 -13.26 12.64
C LEU A 221 -0.99 -11.90 13.33
N ASN A 222 0.23 -11.36 13.45
CA ASN A 222 0.50 -10.13 14.21
C ASN A 222 0.78 -8.92 13.30
N ILE A 223 0.33 -8.98 12.05
CA ILE A 223 0.48 -7.88 11.09
C ILE A 223 -0.92 -7.47 10.65
N GLN A 224 -1.29 -6.24 10.98
CA GLN A 224 -2.44 -5.57 10.38
C GLN A 224 -2.12 -5.15 8.94
N ALA A 225 -3.13 -4.69 8.18
CA ALA A 225 -2.93 -4.06 6.88
C ALA A 225 -1.65 -3.20 6.81
N GLY A 226 -0.93 -3.27 5.71
CA GLY A 226 0.37 -2.63 5.58
C GLY A 226 1.00 -2.77 4.21
N THR A 227 1.92 -1.86 3.91
CA THR A 227 2.72 -1.88 2.67
C THR A 227 4.14 -2.34 2.99
N ALA A 228 4.59 -3.38 2.29
CA ALA A 228 5.96 -3.88 2.37
C ALA A 228 6.82 -3.20 1.29
N PHE A 229 8.10 -2.95 1.60
CA PHE A 229 9.01 -2.24 0.73
C PHE A 229 10.25 -3.09 0.42
N VAL A 230 10.85 -2.84 -0.74
CA VAL A 230 12.21 -3.33 -1.05
C VAL A 230 13.20 -2.42 -0.34
N ASP A 231 13.70 -2.88 0.82
CA ASP A 231 14.46 -2.08 1.77
C ASP A 231 15.86 -2.66 2.09
N PHE A 232 16.36 -3.60 1.28
CA PHE A 232 17.67 -4.22 1.54
C PHE A 232 18.81 -3.19 1.59
N GLU A 233 18.76 -2.11 0.79
CA GLU A 233 19.75 -1.01 0.84
C GLU A 233 19.74 -0.33 2.23
N PHE A 234 18.55 -0.16 2.83
CA PHE A 234 18.40 0.39 4.18
C PHE A 234 18.86 -0.59 5.25
N GLN A 235 18.51 -1.88 5.12
CA GLN A 235 18.97 -2.90 6.05
C GLN A 235 20.50 -3.01 6.04
N GLU A 236 21.14 -2.94 4.87
CA GLU A 236 22.61 -2.91 4.73
C GLU A 236 23.23 -1.67 5.41
N GLU A 237 22.64 -0.48 5.24
CA GLU A 237 23.07 0.73 5.94
C GLU A 237 22.94 0.60 7.47
N VAL A 238 21.78 0.13 7.96
CA VAL A 238 21.54 -0.11 9.39
C VAL A 238 22.54 -1.12 9.96
N ASN A 239 22.79 -2.23 9.24
CA ASN A 239 23.76 -3.26 9.63
C ASN A 239 25.20 -2.74 9.63
N SER A 240 25.52 -1.75 8.79
CA SER A 240 26.82 -1.07 8.82
C SER A 240 26.98 -0.08 9.99
N GLY A 241 25.90 0.16 10.74
CA GLY A 241 25.84 1.11 11.86
C GLY A 241 25.71 2.57 11.42
N LYS A 242 25.45 2.85 10.13
CA LYS A 242 25.33 4.20 9.58
C LYS A 242 24.21 4.26 8.55
N VAL A 243 23.18 5.06 8.82
CA VAL A 243 22.11 5.38 7.85
C VAL A 243 22.41 6.73 7.20
N SER A 244 22.38 6.77 5.87
CA SER A 244 22.60 7.99 5.10
C SER A 244 21.43 8.96 5.28
N ALA A 245 21.71 10.27 5.16
CA ALA A 245 20.66 11.29 5.27
C ALA A 245 19.56 11.10 4.21
N THR A 246 19.95 10.71 2.99
CA THR A 246 19.01 10.42 1.89
C THR A 246 18.08 9.26 2.23
N THR A 247 18.63 8.16 2.73
CA THR A 247 17.84 6.99 3.12
C THR A 247 16.90 7.35 4.27
N LEU A 248 17.41 8.00 5.32
CA LEU A 248 16.60 8.44 6.44
C LEU A 248 15.42 9.32 6.01
N ASN A 249 15.66 10.25 5.07
CA ASN A 249 14.62 11.13 4.54
C ASN A 249 13.50 10.36 3.83
N LYS A 250 13.86 9.40 2.98
CA LYS A 250 12.89 8.55 2.26
C LYS A 250 12.01 7.78 3.25
N PHE A 251 12.63 7.07 4.20
CA PHE A 251 11.89 6.27 5.18
C PHE A 251 11.09 7.12 6.15
N SER A 252 11.55 8.33 6.51
CA SER A 252 10.76 9.27 7.31
C SER A 252 9.51 9.74 6.57
N CYS A 253 9.62 10.02 5.26
CA CYS A 253 8.46 10.40 4.44
C CYS A 253 7.46 9.26 4.31
N ILE A 254 7.95 8.02 4.11
CA ILE A 254 7.13 6.81 4.02
C ILE A 254 6.41 6.57 5.34
N ALA A 255 7.11 6.56 6.48
CA ALA A 255 6.50 6.32 7.79
C ALA A 255 5.36 7.32 8.13
N LEU A 256 5.40 8.54 7.57
CA LEU A 256 4.36 9.55 7.76
C LEU A 256 3.31 9.58 6.65
N ALA A 257 3.42 8.77 5.60
CA ALA A 257 2.56 8.83 4.41
C ALA A 257 1.11 8.42 4.69
N GLY A 258 0.92 7.33 5.44
CA GLY A 258 -0.41 6.87 5.85
C GLY A 258 -1.16 7.90 6.68
N VAL A 259 -0.55 8.36 7.79
CA VAL A 259 -1.16 9.40 8.66
C VAL A 259 -1.40 10.71 7.92
N SER A 260 -0.49 11.12 7.02
CA SER A 260 -0.67 12.31 6.18
C SER A 260 -1.84 12.17 5.22
N THR A 261 -2.03 10.98 4.66
CA THR A 261 -3.15 10.70 3.76
C THR A 261 -4.47 10.74 4.50
N GLU A 262 -4.54 10.11 5.69
CA GLU A 262 -5.73 10.16 6.51
C GLU A 262 -6.11 11.58 6.92
N TYR A 263 -5.14 12.38 7.35
CA TYR A 263 -5.38 13.79 7.70
C TYR A 263 -5.91 14.59 6.52
N LEU A 264 -5.36 14.41 5.32
CA LEU A 264 -5.80 15.15 4.13
C LEU A 264 -7.25 14.84 3.74
N ILE A 265 -7.71 13.61 3.99
CA ILE A 265 -9.07 13.17 3.61
C ILE A 265 -10.08 13.41 4.73
N TYR A 266 -9.71 13.12 5.98
CA TYR A 266 -10.63 13.05 7.11
C TYR A 266 -10.41 14.15 8.16
N GLY A 267 -9.38 14.99 8.01
CA GLY A 267 -9.02 16.06 8.94
C GLY A 267 -8.22 15.60 10.16
N PHE A 268 -8.13 14.28 10.41
CA PHE A 268 -7.34 13.68 11.49
C PHE A 268 -6.95 12.24 11.13
N SER A 269 -5.82 11.79 11.66
CA SER A 269 -5.38 10.40 11.60
C SER A 269 -6.02 9.57 12.73
N GLU A 270 -6.46 8.36 12.39
CA GLU A 270 -6.88 7.35 13.36
C GLU A 270 -5.82 6.25 13.47
N GLY A 271 -5.24 5.81 12.34
CA GLY A 271 -4.19 4.79 12.30
C GLY A 271 -2.75 5.34 12.29
N GLY A 272 -1.78 4.45 12.05
CA GLY A 272 -0.36 4.80 11.84
C GLY A 272 0.48 5.00 13.11
N LEU A 273 -0.05 4.69 14.29
CA LEU A 273 0.70 4.77 15.55
C LEU A 273 1.97 3.89 15.52
N ASP A 274 1.87 2.69 14.93
CA ASP A 274 3.01 1.79 14.80
C ASP A 274 4.08 2.34 13.85
N ASP A 275 3.71 3.03 12.78
CA ASP A 275 4.65 3.67 11.85
C ASP A 275 5.40 4.83 12.51
N ILE A 276 4.67 5.67 13.27
CA ILE A 276 5.27 6.74 14.07
C ILE A 276 6.22 6.17 15.12
N ARG A 277 5.83 5.08 15.80
CA ARG A 277 6.68 4.41 16.80
C ARG A 277 7.94 3.83 16.16
N LYS A 278 7.84 3.18 15.01
CA LYS A 278 9.00 2.66 14.26
C LYS A 278 9.95 3.80 13.85
N LEU A 279 9.42 4.92 13.38
CA LEU A 279 10.22 6.10 13.06
C LEU A 279 10.92 6.68 14.30
N ASP A 280 10.21 6.82 15.41
CA ASP A 280 10.78 7.29 16.68
C ASP A 280 11.90 6.36 17.19
N LEU A 281 11.69 5.04 17.12
CA LEU A 281 12.70 4.03 17.47
C LEU A 281 13.94 4.13 16.57
N LEU A 282 13.76 4.30 15.26
CA LEU A 282 14.87 4.50 14.32
C LEU A 282 15.68 5.75 14.66
N LEU A 283 15.01 6.88 14.89
CA LEU A 283 15.66 8.16 15.19
C LEU A 283 16.40 8.11 16.53
N LYS A 284 15.80 7.46 17.55
CA LYS A 284 16.47 7.19 18.84
C LYS A 284 17.67 6.26 18.68
N GLY A 285 17.54 5.21 17.87
CA GLY A 285 18.63 4.28 17.56
C GLY A 285 19.82 4.96 16.88
N LEU A 286 19.56 6.01 16.08
CA LEU A 286 20.58 6.86 15.46
C LEU A 286 21.15 7.93 16.41
N GLY A 287 20.70 7.99 17.67
CA GLY A 287 21.16 8.96 18.66
C GLY A 287 20.69 10.39 18.42
N PHE A 288 19.55 10.59 17.76
CA PHE A 288 19.03 11.94 17.51
C PHE A 288 18.54 12.59 18.81
N THR A 289 18.88 13.86 18.99
CA THR A 289 18.29 14.68 20.06
C THR A 289 16.84 14.99 19.73
N GLN A 290 16.01 15.30 20.74
CA GLN A 290 14.61 15.68 20.52
C GLN A 290 14.47 16.79 19.47
N LYS A 291 15.32 17.82 19.52
CA LYS A 291 15.33 18.91 18.54
C LYS A 291 15.60 18.41 17.11
N LYS A 292 16.50 17.44 16.94
CA LYS A 292 16.82 16.87 15.64
C LYS A 292 15.70 15.97 15.13
N THR A 293 15.12 15.15 16.00
CA THR A 293 13.91 14.34 15.73
C THR A 293 12.75 15.22 15.29
N ASP A 294 12.41 16.25 16.05
CA ASP A 294 11.37 17.22 15.71
C ASP A 294 11.59 17.84 14.33
N SER A 295 12.84 18.19 14.01
CA SER A 295 13.18 18.82 12.73
C SER A 295 13.01 17.85 11.56
N GLN A 296 13.45 16.60 11.73
CA GLN A 296 13.28 15.52 10.75
C GLN A 296 11.81 15.24 10.49
N VAL A 297 11.01 15.11 11.56
CA VAL A 297 9.58 14.84 11.48
C VAL A 297 8.85 16.00 10.80
N ARG A 298 9.14 17.26 11.17
CA ARG A 298 8.48 18.43 10.55
C ARG A 298 8.78 18.55 9.05
N TRP A 299 10.05 18.39 8.65
CA TRP A 299 10.40 18.40 7.23
C TRP A 299 9.70 17.26 6.48
N SER A 300 9.77 16.03 7.03
CA SER A 300 9.18 14.85 6.40
C SER A 300 7.67 15.00 6.26
N LEU A 301 6.99 15.50 7.30
CA LEU A 301 5.56 15.76 7.30
C LEU A 301 5.15 16.79 6.25
N LEU A 302 5.83 17.94 6.21
CA LEU A 302 5.59 18.98 5.22
C LEU A 302 5.80 18.44 3.80
N ASN A 303 6.92 17.75 3.57
CA ASN A 303 7.25 17.17 2.28
C ASN A 303 6.20 16.15 1.83
N THR A 304 5.86 15.19 2.70
CA THR A 304 4.88 14.14 2.42
C THR A 304 3.49 14.72 2.16
N VAL A 305 3.00 15.65 2.98
CA VAL A 305 1.70 16.30 2.78
C VAL A 305 1.64 17.04 1.44
N LEU A 306 2.69 17.78 1.08
CA LEU A 306 2.73 18.50 -0.19
C LEU A 306 2.78 17.57 -1.41
N LEU A 307 3.50 16.44 -1.32
CA LEU A 307 3.50 15.41 -2.36
C LEU A 307 2.12 14.76 -2.51
N LEU A 308 1.46 14.39 -1.41
CA LEU A 308 0.13 13.80 -1.43
C LEU A 308 -0.93 14.75 -1.99
N ARG A 309 -0.84 16.06 -1.68
CA ARG A 309 -1.72 17.09 -2.26
C ARG A 309 -1.50 17.24 -3.76
N ARG A 310 -0.23 17.29 -4.21
CA ARG A 310 0.08 17.43 -5.64
C ARG A 310 -0.42 16.24 -6.44
N HIS A 311 -0.29 15.03 -5.90
CA HIS A 311 -0.62 13.79 -6.59
C HIS A 311 -1.92 13.15 -6.06
N GLU A 312 -2.89 13.97 -5.65
CA GLU A 312 -4.16 13.50 -5.07
C GLU A 312 -4.93 12.56 -6.01
N ALA A 313 -4.99 12.92 -7.30
CA ALA A 313 -5.68 12.10 -8.31
C ALA A 313 -5.00 10.73 -8.51
N ALA A 314 -3.67 10.69 -8.51
CA ALA A 314 -2.91 9.44 -8.61
C ALA A 314 -3.13 8.58 -7.35
N ARG A 315 -3.08 9.20 -6.16
CA ARG A 315 -3.36 8.54 -4.88
C ARG A 315 -4.75 7.90 -4.85
N GLY A 316 -5.77 8.61 -5.33
CA GLY A 316 -7.14 8.07 -5.41
C GLY A 316 -7.25 6.85 -6.33
N LYS A 317 -6.59 6.87 -7.49
CA LYS A 317 -6.56 5.71 -8.41
C LYS A 317 -5.75 4.54 -7.87
N VAL A 318 -4.67 4.80 -7.13
CA VAL A 318 -3.93 3.76 -6.41
C VAL A 318 -4.84 3.14 -5.36
N ALA A 319 -5.56 3.93 -4.55
CA ALA A 319 -6.51 3.41 -3.58
C ALA A 319 -7.57 2.48 -4.21
N GLU A 320 -8.12 2.84 -5.36
CA GLU A 320 -9.04 1.96 -6.12
C GLU A 320 -8.35 0.69 -6.63
N ALA A 321 -7.10 0.79 -7.10
CA ALA A 321 -6.31 -0.35 -7.54
C ALA A 321 -6.03 -1.33 -6.40
N LEU A 322 -5.67 -0.81 -5.23
CA LEU A 322 -5.47 -1.59 -4.01
C LEU A 322 -6.79 -2.27 -3.63
N SER A 323 -7.91 -1.53 -3.55
CA SER A 323 -9.21 -2.12 -3.18
C SER A 323 -9.66 -3.26 -4.10
N MET A 324 -9.24 -3.24 -5.37
CA MET A 324 -9.48 -4.30 -6.35
C MET A 324 -8.47 -5.46 -6.29
N GLY A 325 -7.45 -5.40 -5.44
CA GLY A 325 -6.41 -6.42 -5.30
C GLY A 325 -5.46 -6.50 -6.51
N LYS A 326 -5.23 -5.39 -7.23
CA LYS A 326 -4.35 -5.37 -8.40
C LYS A 326 -2.88 -5.62 -8.02
N SER A 327 -2.08 -6.16 -8.94
CA SER A 327 -0.65 -6.39 -8.68
C SER A 327 0.12 -5.10 -8.43
N VAL A 328 1.32 -5.21 -7.85
CA VAL A 328 2.22 -4.07 -7.62
C VAL A 328 2.56 -3.40 -8.95
N GLY A 329 2.90 -4.19 -9.97
CA GLY A 329 3.16 -3.71 -11.32
C GLY A 329 1.98 -2.95 -11.91
N SER A 330 0.75 -3.43 -11.73
CA SER A 330 -0.45 -2.70 -12.18
C SER A 330 -0.67 -1.39 -11.45
N CYS A 331 -0.42 -1.34 -10.13
CA CYS A 331 -0.49 -0.09 -9.36
C CYS A 331 0.58 0.92 -9.82
N ILE A 332 1.79 0.46 -10.13
CA ILE A 332 2.86 1.29 -10.71
C ILE A 332 2.44 1.85 -12.06
N ASP A 333 1.87 1.02 -12.95
CA ASP A 333 1.38 1.48 -14.25
C ASP A 333 0.32 2.59 -14.10
N ILE A 334 -0.58 2.44 -13.11
CA ILE A 334 -1.58 3.46 -12.77
C ILE A 334 -0.94 4.77 -12.33
N ILE A 335 0.10 4.73 -11.49
CA ILE A 335 0.84 5.93 -11.06
C ILE A 335 1.46 6.64 -12.27
N GLU A 336 2.19 5.89 -13.09
CA GLU A 336 2.90 6.43 -14.27
C GLU A 336 1.96 7.04 -15.32
N ASN A 337 0.71 6.57 -15.38
CA ASN A 337 -0.34 7.09 -16.26
C ASN A 337 -1.17 8.23 -15.64
N SER A 338 -1.05 8.46 -14.32
CA SER A 338 -1.91 9.40 -13.59
C SER A 338 -1.20 10.68 -13.16
N ILE A 339 0.12 10.69 -13.15
CA ILE A 339 0.92 11.87 -12.82
C ILE A 339 1.32 12.60 -14.09
N ASP A 340 1.06 13.90 -14.14
CA ASP A 340 1.59 14.76 -15.19
C ASP A 340 3.10 14.96 -14.98
N VAL A 341 3.86 14.90 -16.06
CA VAL A 341 5.31 15.13 -16.07
C VAL A 341 5.64 16.53 -15.54
N SER A 342 4.72 17.50 -15.71
CA SER A 342 4.90 18.87 -15.18
C SER A 342 4.93 18.95 -13.64
N ASP A 343 4.38 17.94 -12.96
CA ASP A 343 4.31 17.86 -11.50
C ASP A 343 5.52 17.16 -10.85
N LEU A 344 6.40 16.55 -11.65
CA LEU A 344 7.58 15.83 -11.19
C LEU A 344 8.72 16.78 -10.79
#